data_AF-A0A3D4EUT4-F1
#
_entry.id   AF-A0A3D4EUT4-F1
#
_cell.length_a   1.000
_cell.length_b   1.000
_cell.length_c   1.000
_cell.angle_alpha   90.00
_cell.angle_beta   90.00
_cell.angle_gamma   90.00
#
_symmetry.space_group_name_H-M   'P 1'
#
loop_
_entity.id
_entity.type
_entity.pdbx_description
1 polymer ?
#
loop_
_entity_poly.entity_id
_entity_poly.type
_entity_poly.pdbx_seq_one_letter_code
_entity_poly.pdbx_strand_id
1 'polypeptide(L)'
;MRSFIKRFLPFFLTLPLFAQSPKVVERGSIIEDRAARKLLQAGDARLEVGENEKALEIWESVVERYPRSQIRFEAHLRLADHLLLEIKDFDRARIHYESAAIEANGDDAKRAYAFLNIGTCFYEAGNYGKCFGIMRDVIKQFPTSSEINEAYYYIGLGHFKLGHYSRAIEALEKVGTALSSKDSLIEKVEAGKRFYVKIDDQDFAILEPGSQIKVRCLTTGGDEETVICDPVGRNARIVMGRIPTQLNQASPNNGTLEVRGGDRITVTYIDAQTAQKDTNAKRLKEVIVVGNGVARITDGSYLHNLPAAVLGKQLHLQVTDADHDTTNGADQIQATVQVFRRKTPDEIDAELAKGVASGELEEGPDGEDLKSQIEPLLMVRAVPVTLREQEQRGTFRLAIPLRLSTAANTLTGEPGQ
;
A
#
# COMPACT_ATOMS: atom_id res chain seq x y z
N MET A 1 15.87 44.23 74.94
CA MET A 1 15.26 45.52 74.55
C MET A 1 14.41 45.27 73.31
N ARG A 2 13.12 45.63 73.36
CA ARG A 2 12.03 45.25 72.42
C ARG A 2 12.30 45.70 70.97
N SER A 3 11.86 44.92 69.97
CA SER A 3 11.29 45.49 68.74
C SER A 3 10.50 44.47 67.89
N PHE A 4 9.18 44.62 67.96
CA PHE A 4 8.15 44.48 66.93
C PHE A 4 8.39 43.61 65.67
N ILE A 5 7.64 42.51 65.61
CA ILE A 5 7.27 41.77 64.40
C ILE A 5 6.16 42.54 63.67
N LYS A 6 6.43 43.03 62.45
CA LYS A 6 5.38 43.49 61.51
C LYS A 6 5.11 42.37 60.49
N ARG A 7 3.93 41.75 60.58
CA ARG A 7 3.37 40.86 59.56
C ARG A 7 2.98 41.68 58.34
N PHE A 8 3.62 41.41 57.20
CA PHE A 8 3.14 41.81 55.88
C PHE A 8 2.26 40.67 55.33
N LEU A 9 0.99 40.98 55.06
CA LEU A 9 0.03 40.10 54.40
C LEU A 9 -0.04 40.52 52.92
N PRO A 10 0.35 39.69 51.93
CA PRO A 10 0.15 40.04 50.54
C PRO A 10 -1.30 39.74 50.14
N PHE A 11 -1.97 40.76 49.64
CA PHE A 11 -3.32 40.72 49.10
C PHE A 11 -3.28 39.96 47.76
N PHE A 12 -3.83 38.74 47.70
CA PHE A 12 -4.02 38.02 46.44
C PHE A 12 -5.17 38.66 45.67
N LEU A 13 -4.85 39.41 44.62
CA LEU A 13 -5.81 39.91 43.65
C LEU A 13 -6.21 38.75 42.74
N THR A 14 -7.34 38.09 43.02
CA THR A 14 -7.91 37.07 42.13
C THR A 14 -8.57 37.73 40.93
N LEU A 15 -7.88 37.75 39.79
CA LEU A 15 -8.48 38.07 38.50
C LEU A 15 -9.42 36.92 38.09
N PRO A 16 -10.67 37.20 37.68
CA PRO A 16 -11.54 36.16 37.16
C PRO A 16 -10.98 35.65 35.82
N LEU A 17 -10.74 34.35 35.76
CA LEU A 17 -10.40 33.63 34.55
C LEU A 17 -11.62 33.69 33.62
N PHE A 18 -11.63 34.63 32.66
CA PHE A 18 -12.58 34.57 31.56
C PHE A 18 -12.27 33.32 30.75
N ALA A 19 -13.03 32.26 30.99
CA ALA A 19 -13.10 31.12 30.09
C ALA A 19 -13.60 31.65 28.74
N GLN A 20 -12.70 31.80 27.77
CA GLN A 20 -13.09 32.02 26.39
C GLN A 20 -13.84 30.76 25.94
N SER A 21 -15.15 30.88 25.79
CA SER A 21 -15.96 29.90 25.07
C SER A 21 -15.33 29.71 23.68
N PRO A 22 -15.17 28.47 23.19
CA PRO A 22 -14.62 28.24 21.86
C PRO A 22 -15.47 29.00 20.85
N LYS A 23 -14.85 29.91 20.10
CA LYS A 23 -15.53 30.65 19.02
C LYS A 23 -16.07 29.63 18.05
N VAL A 24 -17.38 29.46 18.03
CA VAL A 24 -18.09 28.70 17.00
C VAL A 24 -17.81 29.41 15.69
N VAL A 25 -16.96 28.83 14.84
CA VAL A 25 -16.69 29.37 13.51
C VAL A 25 -17.95 29.12 12.69
N GLU A 26 -18.79 30.15 12.55
CA GLU A 26 -19.99 30.07 11.73
C GLU A 26 -19.64 29.71 10.29
N ARG A 27 -20.30 28.66 9.79
CA ARG A 27 -20.13 28.16 8.42
C ARG A 27 -20.50 29.25 7.41
N GLY A 28 -19.71 29.35 6.34
CA GLY A 28 -19.97 30.28 5.24
C GLY A 28 -21.31 30.04 4.55
N SER A 29 -21.80 31.07 3.85
CA SER A 29 -23.06 31.00 3.09
C SER A 29 -22.94 30.05 1.90
N ILE A 30 -24.05 29.44 1.47
CA ILE A 30 -24.12 28.64 0.23
C ILE A 30 -23.62 29.44 -1.00
N ILE A 31 -23.80 30.76 -0.97
CA ILE A 31 -23.32 31.67 -2.02
C ILE A 31 -21.78 31.76 -2.00
N GLU A 32 -21.18 31.85 -0.82
CA GLU A 32 -19.72 31.85 -0.64
C GLU A 32 -19.13 30.51 -1.10
N ASP A 33 -19.75 29.39 -0.72
CA ASP A 33 -19.32 28.05 -1.16
C ASP A 33 -19.39 27.89 -2.69
N ARG A 34 -20.43 28.43 -3.34
CA ARG A 34 -20.53 28.38 -4.81
C ARG A 34 -19.48 29.26 -5.48
N ALA A 35 -19.22 30.46 -4.95
CA ALA A 35 -18.22 31.37 -5.49
C ALA A 35 -16.79 30.81 -5.31
N ALA A 36 -16.48 30.28 -4.13
CA ALA A 36 -15.23 29.60 -3.84
C ALA A 36 -15.00 28.41 -4.78
N ARG A 37 -16.03 27.58 -5.02
CA ARG A 37 -15.93 26.44 -5.94
C ARG A 37 -15.62 26.86 -7.39
N LYS A 38 -16.22 27.95 -7.87
CA LYS A 38 -15.92 28.46 -9.22
C LYS A 38 -14.48 28.93 -9.35
N LEU A 39 -13.94 29.59 -8.33
CA LEU A 39 -12.53 30.00 -8.32
C LEU A 39 -11.60 28.79 -8.23
N LEU A 40 -11.93 27.80 -7.39
CA LEU A 40 -11.16 26.57 -7.31
C LEU A 40 -11.04 25.89 -8.68
N GLN A 41 -12.17 25.73 -9.38
CA GLN A 41 -12.21 25.18 -10.74
C GLN A 41 -11.45 26.02 -11.77
N ALA A 42 -11.45 27.35 -11.61
CA ALA A 42 -10.67 28.22 -12.48
C ALA A 42 -9.16 28.05 -12.25
N GLY A 43 -8.72 27.84 -11.00
CA GLY A 43 -7.34 27.51 -10.68
C GLY A 43 -6.93 26.16 -11.27
N ASP A 44 -7.78 25.14 -11.09
CA ASP A 44 -7.56 23.80 -11.66
C ASP A 44 -7.40 23.87 -13.19
N ALA A 45 -8.28 24.60 -13.89
CA ALA A 45 -8.19 24.78 -15.34
C ALA A 45 -6.93 25.54 -15.80
N ARG A 46 -6.39 26.45 -14.97
CA ARG A 46 -5.13 27.16 -15.27
C ARG A 46 -3.94 26.22 -15.13
N LEU A 47 -3.96 25.33 -14.13
CA LEU A 47 -2.94 24.31 -13.97
C LEU A 47 -2.93 23.34 -15.16
N GLU A 48 -4.10 22.91 -15.65
CA GLU A 48 -4.21 22.02 -16.82
C GLU A 48 -3.60 22.61 -18.09
N VAL A 49 -3.61 23.94 -18.23
CA VAL A 49 -3.01 24.66 -19.37
C VAL A 49 -1.52 24.98 -19.12
N GLY A 50 -0.95 24.53 -17.99
CA GLY A 50 0.44 24.73 -17.60
C GLY A 50 0.73 26.11 -16.99
N GLU A 51 -0.29 26.91 -16.71
CA GLU A 51 -0.14 28.23 -16.08
C GLU A 51 -0.08 28.10 -14.54
N ASN A 52 0.97 27.44 -14.04
CA ASN A 52 1.12 27.06 -12.64
C ASN A 52 1.03 28.26 -11.67
N GLU A 53 1.75 29.35 -11.95
CA GLU A 53 1.74 30.55 -11.08
C GLU A 53 0.34 31.14 -10.92
N LYS A 54 -0.42 31.24 -12.02
CA LYS A 54 -1.80 31.75 -11.98
C LYS A 54 -2.73 30.80 -11.24
N ALA A 55 -2.53 29.48 -11.36
CA ALA A 55 -3.30 28.50 -10.62
C ALA A 55 -3.12 28.69 -9.11
N LEU A 56 -1.87 28.87 -8.66
CA LEU A 56 -1.53 29.11 -7.26
C LEU A 56 -2.16 30.40 -6.74
N GLU A 57 -2.03 31.51 -7.47
CA GLU A 57 -2.66 32.78 -7.11
C GLU A 57 -4.19 32.65 -6.96
N ILE A 58 -4.83 31.91 -7.86
CA ILE A 58 -6.28 31.70 -7.81
C ILE A 58 -6.65 30.86 -6.58
N TRP A 59 -5.96 29.75 -6.30
CA TRP A 59 -6.23 28.93 -5.13
C TRP A 59 -5.95 29.68 -3.81
N GLU A 60 -4.87 30.47 -3.73
CA GLU A 60 -4.60 31.35 -2.59
C GLU A 60 -5.76 32.34 -2.37
N SER A 61 -6.28 32.93 -3.45
CA SER A 61 -7.43 33.83 -3.37
C SER A 61 -8.69 33.14 -2.81
N VAL A 62 -8.87 31.83 -3.00
CA VAL A 62 -9.99 31.08 -2.41
C VAL A 62 -9.87 31.04 -0.89
N VAL A 63 -8.67 30.74 -0.39
CA VAL A 63 -8.38 30.67 1.04
C VAL A 63 -8.57 32.03 1.71
N GLU A 64 -8.07 33.10 1.08
CA GLU A 64 -8.13 34.46 1.63
C GLU A 64 -9.53 35.07 1.59
N ARG A 65 -10.24 34.92 0.47
CA ARG A 65 -11.53 35.58 0.24
C ARG A 65 -12.70 34.83 0.86
N TYR A 66 -12.57 33.51 1.05
CA TYR A 66 -13.64 32.67 1.57
C TYR A 66 -13.19 31.83 2.79
N PRO A 67 -12.67 32.45 3.87
CA PRO A 67 -12.11 31.74 5.03
C PRO A 67 -13.15 30.94 5.84
N ARG A 68 -14.45 31.17 5.60
CA ARG A 68 -15.56 30.40 6.21
C ARG A 68 -16.11 29.29 5.31
N SER A 69 -15.75 29.27 4.03
CA SER A 69 -16.22 28.27 3.08
C SER A 69 -15.55 26.93 3.31
N GLN A 70 -16.30 25.84 3.26
CA GLN A 70 -15.73 24.48 3.35
C GLN A 70 -14.83 24.16 2.14
N ILE A 71 -14.99 24.88 1.03
CA ILE A 71 -14.18 24.71 -0.19
C ILE A 71 -12.73 25.16 0.01
N ARG A 72 -12.45 26.04 0.98
CA ARG A 72 -11.08 26.50 1.26
C ARG A 72 -10.14 25.36 1.63
N PHE A 73 -10.66 24.28 2.22
CA PHE A 73 -9.84 23.11 2.56
C PHE A 73 -9.36 22.38 1.32
N GLU A 74 -10.18 22.33 0.26
CA GLU A 74 -9.76 21.78 -1.02
C GLU A 74 -8.74 22.68 -1.72
N ALA A 75 -8.88 24.01 -1.62
CA ALA A 75 -7.86 24.94 -2.10
C ALA A 75 -6.52 24.77 -1.36
N HIS A 76 -6.56 24.59 -0.04
CA HIS A 76 -5.37 24.25 0.74
C HIS A 76 -4.71 22.95 0.28
N LEU A 77 -5.50 21.90 0.00
CA LEU A 77 -4.95 20.65 -0.52
C LEU A 77 -4.27 20.86 -1.87
N ARG A 78 -4.91 21.55 -2.84
CA ARG A 78 -4.31 21.84 -4.15
C ARG A 78 -2.99 22.61 -4.05
N LEU A 79 -2.94 23.63 -3.19
CA LEU A 79 -1.72 24.39 -2.92
C LEU A 79 -0.63 23.49 -2.32
N ALA A 80 -0.99 22.69 -1.33
CA ALA A 80 -0.06 21.80 -0.64
C ALA A 80 0.50 20.73 -1.58
N ASP A 81 -0.34 20.10 -2.40
CA ASP A 81 0.04 19.07 -3.37
C ASP A 81 1.04 19.64 -4.39
N HIS A 82 0.77 20.83 -4.93
CA HIS A 82 1.68 21.48 -5.87
C HIS A 82 3.02 21.85 -5.21
N LEU A 83 2.98 22.38 -3.99
CA LEU A 83 4.19 22.72 -3.23
C LEU A 83 5.04 21.49 -2.91
N LEU A 84 4.41 20.36 -2.58
CA LEU A 84 5.07 19.11 -2.26
C LEU A 84 5.70 18.46 -3.50
N LEU A 85 4.93 18.33 -4.59
CA LEU A 85 5.31 17.54 -5.76
C LEU A 85 6.21 18.30 -6.74
N GLU A 86 5.84 19.54 -7.07
CA GLU A 86 6.51 20.31 -8.13
C GLU A 86 7.62 21.20 -7.56
N ILE A 87 7.30 21.98 -6.53
CA ILE A 87 8.23 22.99 -5.97
C ILE A 87 9.19 22.34 -4.96
N LYS A 88 8.79 21.24 -4.33
CA LYS A 88 9.51 20.56 -3.23
C LYS A 88 9.75 21.47 -2.02
N ASP A 89 8.84 22.42 -1.78
CA ASP A 89 8.82 23.25 -0.57
C ASP A 89 7.97 22.57 0.51
N PHE A 90 8.61 21.65 1.24
CA PHE A 90 7.95 20.80 2.22
C PHE A 90 7.41 21.58 3.43
N ASP A 91 8.03 22.70 3.80
CA ASP A 91 7.59 23.50 4.94
C ASP A 91 6.32 24.29 4.60
N ARG A 92 6.25 24.91 3.42
CA ARG A 92 5.02 25.57 2.96
C ARG A 92 3.89 24.57 2.70
N ALA A 93 4.21 23.44 2.05
CA ALA A 93 3.23 22.37 1.82
C ALA A 93 2.60 21.90 3.15
N ARG A 94 3.44 21.68 4.17
CA ARG A 94 2.98 21.27 5.50
C ARG A 94 1.97 22.24 6.11
N ILE A 95 2.21 23.56 6.02
CA ILE A 95 1.30 24.58 6.59
C ILE A 95 -0.11 24.48 5.96
N HIS A 96 -0.17 24.25 4.65
CA HIS A 96 -1.45 24.10 3.97
C HIS A 96 -2.13 22.76 4.29
N TYR A 97 -1.39 21.66 4.40
CA TYR A 97 -1.96 20.39 4.87
C TYR A 97 -2.44 20.48 6.32
N GLU A 98 -1.69 21.12 7.23
CA GLU A 98 -2.12 21.39 8.60
C GLU A 98 -3.44 22.17 8.63
N SER A 99 -3.60 23.16 7.75
CA SER A 99 -4.84 23.93 7.60
C SER A 99 -6.01 23.09 7.09
N ALA A 100 -5.76 22.07 6.27
CA ALA A 100 -6.77 21.14 5.77
C ALA A 100 -7.11 19.99 6.73
N ALA A 101 -6.21 19.64 7.66
CA ALA A 101 -6.37 18.52 8.58
C ALA A 101 -7.22 18.83 9.83
N ILE A 102 -7.51 20.12 10.10
CA ILE A 102 -8.24 20.57 11.29
C ILE A 102 -9.67 20.02 11.36
N GLU A 103 -10.23 19.89 12.57
CA GLU A 103 -11.59 19.38 12.82
C GLU A 103 -12.70 20.22 12.18
N ALA A 104 -12.45 21.49 11.86
CA ALA A 104 -13.42 22.34 11.16
C ALA A 104 -13.67 21.91 9.71
N ASN A 105 -12.80 21.06 9.14
CA ASN A 105 -13.03 20.36 7.88
C ASN A 105 -13.92 19.14 8.16
N GLY A 106 -15.19 19.21 7.74
CA GLY A 106 -16.15 18.14 7.99
C GLY A 106 -15.97 16.88 7.15
N ASP A 107 -14.93 16.81 6.31
CA ASP A 107 -14.63 15.69 5.43
C ASP A 107 -13.44 14.89 5.98
N ASP A 108 -13.75 13.77 6.65
CA ASP A 108 -12.73 12.92 7.28
C ASP A 108 -11.75 12.33 6.28
N ALA A 109 -12.16 12.07 5.04
CA ALA A 109 -11.26 11.55 4.00
C ALA A 109 -10.25 12.62 3.60
N LYS A 110 -10.68 13.87 3.39
CA LYS A 110 -9.77 14.99 3.13
C LYS A 110 -8.84 15.26 4.32
N ARG A 111 -9.34 15.14 5.55
CA ARG A 111 -8.51 15.30 6.75
C ARG A 111 -7.46 14.21 6.87
N ALA A 112 -7.82 12.95 6.65
CA ALA A 112 -6.88 11.84 6.67
C ALA A 112 -5.79 12.01 5.60
N TYR A 113 -6.19 12.37 4.37
CA TYR A 113 -5.28 12.68 3.27
C TYR A 113 -4.31 13.82 3.62
N ALA A 114 -4.82 14.94 4.14
CA ALA A 114 -3.99 16.05 4.59
C ALA A 114 -3.00 15.62 5.69
N PHE A 115 -3.49 14.87 6.68
CA PHE A 115 -2.70 14.45 7.83
C PHE A 115 -1.60 13.46 7.46
N LEU A 116 -1.87 12.55 6.50
CA LEU A 116 -0.85 11.71 5.88
C LEU A 116 0.25 12.56 5.24
N ASN A 117 -0.13 13.54 4.42
CA ASN A 117 0.84 14.35 3.68
C ASN A 117 1.64 15.34 4.52
N ILE A 118 1.19 15.70 5.73
CA ILE A 118 2.06 16.33 6.74
C ILE A 118 3.25 15.42 7.07
N GLY A 119 2.99 14.12 7.23
CA GLY A 119 4.02 13.11 7.46
C GLY A 119 4.93 12.93 6.24
N THR A 120 4.36 12.93 5.02
CA THR A 120 5.11 12.88 3.75
C THR A 120 6.07 14.07 3.64
N CYS A 121 5.63 15.28 3.99
CA CYS A 121 6.50 16.46 4.02
C CYS A 121 7.72 16.25 4.96
N PHE A 122 7.52 15.64 6.13
CA PHE A 122 8.63 15.30 7.02
C PHE A 122 9.53 14.20 6.47
N TYR A 123 8.97 13.21 5.77
CA TYR A 123 9.73 12.15 5.14
C TYR A 123 10.66 12.69 4.04
N GLU A 124 10.11 13.51 3.14
CA GLU A 124 10.86 14.12 2.03
C GLU A 124 11.93 15.11 2.54
N ALA A 125 11.64 15.82 3.64
CA ALA A 125 12.62 16.65 4.34
C ALA A 125 13.70 15.82 5.11
N GLY A 126 13.66 14.48 5.08
CA GLY A 126 14.59 13.60 5.78
C GLY A 126 14.37 13.50 7.29
N ASN A 127 13.30 14.10 7.82
CA ASN A 127 12.95 14.05 9.24
C ASN A 127 12.09 12.82 9.56
N TYR A 128 12.71 11.65 9.47
CA TYR A 128 12.03 10.37 9.65
C TYR A 128 11.40 10.20 11.04
N GLY A 129 12.02 10.75 12.09
CA GLY A 129 11.49 10.67 13.46
C GLY A 129 10.13 11.34 13.61
N LYS A 130 9.96 12.55 13.05
CA LYS A 130 8.66 13.24 13.02
C LYS A 130 7.66 12.55 12.09
N CYS A 131 8.12 12.12 10.91
CA CYS A 131 7.29 11.33 9.99
C CYS A 131 6.66 10.13 10.70
N PHE A 132 7.44 9.32 11.43
CA PHE A 132 6.90 8.15 12.14
C PHE A 132 5.83 8.51 13.18
N GLY A 133 6.00 9.63 13.87
CA GLY A 133 4.99 10.13 14.81
C GLY A 133 3.67 10.42 14.09
N ILE A 134 3.73 11.24 13.04
CA ILE A 134 2.55 11.63 12.25
C ILE A 134 1.87 10.41 11.60
N MET A 135 2.64 9.51 10.98
CA MET A 135 2.09 8.31 10.34
C MET A 135 1.37 7.39 11.34
N ARG A 136 1.90 7.25 12.57
CA ARG A 136 1.22 6.50 13.64
C ARG A 136 -0.06 7.18 14.09
N ASP A 137 -0.07 8.51 14.12
CA ASP A 137 -1.27 9.28 14.46
C ASP A 137 -2.33 9.17 13.36
N VAL A 138 -1.96 9.11 12.07
CA VAL A 138 -2.89 8.81 10.96
C VAL A 138 -3.60 7.48 11.21
N ILE A 139 -2.83 6.42 11.49
CA ILE A 139 -3.36 5.08 11.77
C ILE A 139 -4.32 5.08 12.96
N LYS A 140 -4.02 5.88 14.00
CA LYS A 140 -4.80 5.94 15.22
C LYS A 140 -6.06 6.79 15.09
N GLN A 141 -5.98 7.92 14.41
CA GLN A 141 -7.07 8.89 14.29
C GLN A 141 -8.04 8.54 13.16
N PHE A 142 -7.54 7.92 12.09
CA PHE A 142 -8.31 7.53 10.91
C PHE A 142 -8.19 6.02 10.64
N PRO A 143 -8.66 5.15 11.56
CA PRO A 143 -8.45 3.69 11.48
C PRO A 143 -9.20 2.99 10.34
N THR A 144 -10.07 3.69 9.63
CA THR A 144 -10.82 3.18 8.46
C THR A 144 -10.42 3.83 7.15
N SER A 145 -9.37 4.66 7.15
CA SER A 145 -8.96 5.44 5.99
C SER A 145 -8.19 4.63 4.96
N SER A 146 -8.31 5.01 3.68
CA SER A 146 -7.46 4.48 2.60
C SER A 146 -5.98 4.77 2.82
N GLU A 147 -5.68 5.84 3.55
CA GLU A 147 -4.33 6.40 3.78
C GLU A 147 -3.49 5.54 4.74
N ILE A 148 -4.09 4.56 5.43
CA ILE A 148 -3.37 3.72 6.40
C ILE A 148 -2.29 2.88 5.71
N ASN A 149 -2.57 2.33 4.53
CA ASN A 149 -1.59 1.55 3.77
C ASN A 149 -0.38 2.40 3.42
N GLU A 150 -0.62 3.63 3.00
CA GLU A 150 0.42 4.59 2.65
C GLU A 150 1.20 5.05 3.90
N ALA A 151 0.53 5.22 5.05
CA ALA A 151 1.20 5.51 6.32
C ALA A 151 2.17 4.39 6.74
N TYR A 152 1.76 3.13 6.64
CA TYR A 152 2.66 1.99 6.87
C TYR A 152 3.81 1.94 5.86
N TYR A 153 3.54 2.27 4.60
CA TYR A 153 4.55 2.33 3.55
C TYR A 153 5.64 3.35 3.88
N TYR A 154 5.28 4.59 4.26
CA TYR A 154 6.25 5.61 4.65
C TYR A 154 7.00 5.29 5.95
N ILE A 155 6.37 4.62 6.93
CA ILE A 155 7.09 4.11 8.11
C ILE A 155 8.15 3.08 7.67
N GLY A 156 7.78 2.16 6.78
CA GLY A 156 8.67 1.15 6.24
C GLY A 156 9.85 1.75 5.48
N LEU A 157 9.57 2.65 4.54
CA LEU A 157 10.57 3.40 3.78
C LEU A 157 11.49 4.21 4.68
N GLY A 158 10.96 4.93 5.68
CA GLY A 158 11.79 5.70 6.60
C GLY A 158 12.72 4.81 7.42
N HIS A 159 12.24 3.65 7.88
CA HIS A 159 13.12 2.66 8.55
C HIS A 159 14.16 2.10 7.59
N PHE A 160 13.80 1.85 6.33
CA PHE A 160 14.74 1.40 5.30
C PHE A 160 15.84 2.43 5.04
N LYS A 161 15.49 3.72 4.90
CA LYS A 161 16.45 4.83 4.72
C LYS A 161 17.40 4.97 5.91
N LEU A 162 16.96 4.64 7.11
CA LEU A 162 17.77 4.61 8.33
C LEU A 162 18.59 3.32 8.52
N GLY A 163 18.49 2.34 7.62
CA GLY A 163 19.16 1.04 7.74
C GLY A 163 18.52 0.08 8.75
N HIS A 164 17.33 0.39 9.28
CA HIS A 164 16.58 -0.44 10.21
C HIS A 164 15.73 -1.49 9.47
N TYR A 165 16.38 -2.42 8.75
CA TYR A 165 15.70 -3.33 7.82
C TYR A 165 14.62 -4.22 8.47
N SER A 166 14.83 -4.75 9.69
CA SER A 166 13.82 -5.57 10.36
C SER A 166 12.52 -4.79 10.61
N ARG A 167 12.62 -3.54 11.09
CA ARG A 167 11.45 -2.66 11.31
C ARG A 167 10.83 -2.20 9.99
N ALA A 168 11.64 -2.05 8.95
CA ALA A 168 11.14 -1.74 7.62
C ALA A 168 10.26 -2.88 7.09
N ILE A 169 10.71 -4.13 7.22
CA ILE A 169 9.94 -5.33 6.84
C ILE A 169 8.64 -5.40 7.64
N GLU A 170 8.68 -5.27 8.97
CA GLU A 170 7.48 -5.31 9.82
C GLU A 170 6.42 -4.26 9.45
N ALA A 171 6.84 -3.07 8.99
CA ALA A 171 5.94 -2.02 8.55
C ALA A 171 5.44 -2.27 7.12
N LEU A 172 6.31 -2.68 6.19
CA LEU A 172 5.94 -2.97 4.81
C LEU A 172 5.02 -4.19 4.70
N GLU A 173 5.14 -5.19 5.58
CA GLU A 173 4.21 -6.32 5.68
C GLU A 173 2.78 -5.91 6.05
N LYS A 174 2.59 -4.70 6.59
CA LYS A 174 1.26 -4.17 6.89
C LYS A 174 0.67 -3.35 5.75
N VAL A 175 1.45 -3.01 4.72
CA VAL A 175 0.95 -2.34 3.53
C VAL A 175 0.01 -3.29 2.79
N GLY A 176 -1.17 -2.80 2.41
CA GLY A 176 -2.22 -3.60 1.78
C GLY A 176 -3.10 -4.37 2.78
N THR A 177 -2.83 -4.29 4.08
CA THR A 177 -3.67 -4.92 5.11
C THR A 177 -4.82 -4.02 5.59
N ALA A 178 -4.77 -2.72 5.31
CA ALA A 178 -5.89 -1.82 5.56
C ALA A 178 -6.79 -1.76 4.32
N LEU A 179 -8.04 -2.20 4.46
CA LEU A 179 -8.99 -2.22 3.35
C LEU A 179 -9.50 -0.80 3.06
N SER A 180 -9.12 -0.26 1.89
CA SER A 180 -9.77 0.93 1.31
C SER A 180 -11.10 0.53 0.68
N SER A 181 -12.12 1.36 0.82
CA SER A 181 -13.45 1.12 0.20
C SER A 181 -13.43 1.08 -1.33
N LYS A 182 -12.31 1.44 -1.98
CA LYS A 182 -12.14 1.41 -3.44
C LYS A 182 -11.65 0.06 -3.99
N ASP A 183 -11.14 -0.86 -3.18
CA ASP A 183 -10.54 -2.13 -3.65
C ASP A 183 -11.56 -3.27 -3.81
N SER A 184 -12.84 -2.94 -3.95
CA SER A 184 -13.97 -3.88 -3.83
C SER A 184 -14.15 -4.87 -4.99
N LEU A 185 -13.22 -4.99 -5.93
CA LEU A 185 -13.48 -5.74 -7.17
C LEU A 185 -13.11 -7.22 -7.11
N ILE A 186 -12.10 -7.64 -6.35
CA ILE A 186 -11.91 -9.03 -5.88
C ILE A 186 -11.08 -8.95 -4.60
N GLU A 187 -11.68 -9.24 -3.44
CA GLU A 187 -10.92 -9.41 -2.21
C GLU A 187 -10.04 -10.64 -2.39
N LYS A 188 -8.73 -10.41 -2.47
CA LYS A 188 -7.70 -11.44 -2.61
C LYS A 188 -6.90 -11.48 -1.32
N VAL A 189 -6.53 -12.68 -0.89
CA VAL A 189 -5.57 -12.86 0.20
C VAL A 189 -4.31 -13.51 -0.34
N GLU A 190 -3.16 -12.99 0.03
CA GLU A 190 -1.89 -13.64 -0.29
C GLU A 190 -1.61 -14.74 0.73
N ALA A 191 -1.35 -15.96 0.25
CA ALA A 191 -1.05 -17.09 1.12
C ALA A 191 0.19 -16.82 1.98
N GLY A 192 0.12 -17.13 3.28
CA GLY A 192 1.21 -16.85 4.23
C GLY A 192 1.14 -15.44 4.86
N LYS A 193 0.23 -14.57 4.42
CA LYS A 193 -0.03 -13.27 5.06
C LYS A 193 -1.13 -13.38 6.12
N ARG A 194 -1.28 -12.35 6.95
CA ARG A 194 -2.40 -12.28 7.90
C ARG A 194 -3.71 -12.02 7.15
N PHE A 195 -4.71 -12.85 7.41
CA PHE A 195 -6.07 -12.66 6.94
C PHE A 195 -6.85 -11.84 7.97
N TYR A 196 -7.46 -10.74 7.53
CA TYR A 196 -8.21 -9.83 8.37
C TYR A 196 -9.69 -9.89 8.04
N VAL A 197 -10.52 -9.94 9.06
CA VAL A 197 -11.98 -9.90 8.94
C VAL A 197 -12.46 -8.58 9.52
N LYS A 198 -13.16 -7.78 8.71
CA LYS A 198 -13.83 -6.55 9.14
C LYS A 198 -15.32 -6.72 8.91
N ILE A 199 -16.11 -6.43 9.95
CA ILE A 199 -17.57 -6.43 9.85
C ILE A 199 -18.06 -5.06 10.29
N ASP A 200 -18.89 -4.44 9.46
CA ASP A 200 -19.63 -3.22 9.78
C ASP A 200 -21.10 -3.59 9.96
N ASP A 201 -21.58 -3.47 11.20
CA ASP A 201 -22.95 -3.78 11.58
C ASP A 201 -23.49 -2.67 12.48
N GLN A 202 -24.74 -2.28 12.25
CA GLN A 202 -25.40 -1.27 13.09
C GLN A 202 -25.63 -1.77 14.51
N ASP A 203 -25.82 -3.08 14.67
CA ASP A 203 -26.09 -3.71 15.95
C ASP A 203 -24.90 -3.60 16.91
N PHE A 204 -23.69 -3.48 16.38
CA PHE A 204 -22.48 -3.41 17.21
C PHE A 204 -22.39 -2.13 18.04
N ALA A 205 -23.13 -1.08 17.66
CA ALA A 205 -23.18 0.17 18.42
C ALA A 205 -23.72 0.02 19.86
N ILE A 206 -24.42 -1.08 20.16
CA ILE A 206 -25.06 -1.35 21.46
C ILE A 206 -24.39 -2.53 22.19
N LEU A 207 -23.27 -3.05 21.68
CA LEU A 207 -22.56 -4.15 22.34
C LEU A 207 -22.04 -3.76 23.73
N GLU A 208 -22.15 -4.69 24.68
CA GLU A 208 -21.55 -4.51 26.00
C GLU A 208 -20.02 -4.38 25.86
N PRO A 209 -19.37 -3.47 26.60
CA PRO A 209 -17.91 -3.32 26.58
C PRO A 209 -17.20 -4.64 26.84
N GLY A 210 -16.31 -5.03 25.92
CA GLY A 210 -15.57 -6.30 26.00
C GLY A 210 -16.26 -7.49 25.31
N SER A 211 -17.44 -7.28 24.71
CA SER A 211 -18.09 -8.28 23.86
C SER A 211 -17.23 -8.62 22.64
N GLN A 212 -17.06 -9.91 22.36
CA GLN A 212 -16.29 -10.40 21.23
C GLN A 212 -17.19 -11.07 20.20
N ILE A 213 -16.99 -10.75 18.93
CA ILE A 213 -17.74 -11.35 17.82
C ILE A 213 -16.91 -12.50 17.24
N LYS A 214 -17.53 -13.68 17.14
CA LYS A 214 -16.88 -14.86 16.56
C LYS A 214 -17.27 -15.00 15.10
N VAL A 215 -16.28 -15.15 14.24
CA VAL A 215 -16.47 -15.34 12.80
C VAL A 215 -15.84 -16.65 12.39
N ARG A 216 -16.57 -17.46 11.63
CA ARG A 216 -16.07 -18.75 11.13
C ARG A 216 -15.44 -18.55 9.76
N CYS A 217 -14.23 -19.04 9.56
CA CYS A 217 -13.54 -19.08 8.27
C CYS A 217 -13.36 -20.54 7.85
N LEU A 218 -13.76 -20.88 6.63
CA LEU A 218 -13.68 -22.23 6.07
C LEU A 218 -12.98 -22.16 4.71
N THR A 219 -11.95 -22.97 4.50
CA THR A 219 -11.25 -23.06 3.20
C THR A 219 -11.83 -24.19 2.35
N THR A 220 -11.73 -24.08 1.02
CA THR A 220 -12.07 -25.17 0.09
C THR A 220 -11.22 -26.43 0.30
N GLY A 221 -9.99 -26.26 0.81
CA GLY A 221 -9.11 -27.36 1.26
C GLY A 221 -9.61 -28.10 2.51
N GLY A 222 -10.68 -27.62 3.16
CA GLY A 222 -11.33 -28.25 4.29
C GLY A 222 -10.82 -27.79 5.66
N ASP A 223 -10.01 -26.73 5.70
CA ASP A 223 -9.57 -26.13 6.95
C ASP A 223 -10.64 -25.21 7.55
N GLU A 224 -10.77 -25.20 8.87
CA GLU A 224 -11.78 -24.42 9.57
C GLU A 224 -11.25 -23.77 10.84
N GLU A 225 -11.43 -22.45 10.93
CA GLU A 225 -10.96 -21.66 12.05
C GLU A 225 -12.00 -20.63 12.53
N THR A 226 -11.92 -20.28 13.82
CA THR A 226 -12.74 -19.23 14.42
C THR A 226 -11.91 -17.98 14.69
N VAL A 227 -12.24 -16.89 14.01
CA VAL A 227 -11.64 -15.58 14.21
C VAL A 227 -12.41 -14.83 15.30
N ILE A 228 -11.68 -14.35 16.30
CA ILE A 228 -12.21 -13.46 17.33
C ILE A 228 -12.04 -12.02 16.85
N CYS A 229 -13.14 -11.29 16.76
CA CYS A 229 -13.19 -9.90 16.32
C CYS A 229 -13.52 -8.98 17.50
N ASP A 230 -12.68 -7.96 17.69
CA ASP A 230 -12.84 -6.96 18.73
C ASP A 230 -13.44 -5.66 18.14
N PRO A 231 -14.29 -4.93 18.88
CA PRO A 231 -14.82 -3.65 18.44
C PRO A 231 -13.74 -2.58 18.26
N VAL A 232 -13.83 -1.81 17.18
CA VAL A 232 -12.87 -0.74 16.82
C VAL A 232 -13.53 0.63 16.96
N GLY A 233 -12.95 1.49 17.81
CA GLY A 233 -13.42 2.87 18.03
C GLY A 233 -14.34 3.02 19.25
N ARG A 234 -14.76 4.27 19.54
CA ARG A 234 -15.54 4.59 20.75
C ARG A 234 -17.04 4.32 20.64
N ASN A 235 -17.58 4.19 19.43
CA ASN A 235 -18.97 3.81 19.11
C ASN A 235 -18.93 2.72 18.01
N ALA A 236 -18.44 1.54 18.38
CA ALA A 236 -17.93 0.57 17.42
C ALA A 236 -19.05 -0.13 16.65
N ARG A 237 -19.49 0.47 15.54
CA ARG A 237 -20.21 -0.22 14.45
C ARG A 237 -19.34 -1.22 13.71
N ILE A 238 -18.04 -1.19 13.97
CA ILE A 238 -17.04 -1.99 13.26
C ILE A 238 -16.36 -2.89 14.27
N VAL A 239 -16.28 -4.18 13.95
CA VAL A 239 -15.41 -5.14 14.63
C VAL A 239 -14.35 -5.63 13.66
N MET A 240 -13.16 -5.92 14.19
CA MET A 240 -12.04 -6.41 13.40
C MET A 240 -11.36 -7.58 14.10
N GLY A 241 -11.10 -8.63 13.34
CA GLY A 241 -10.34 -9.80 13.76
C GLY A 241 -9.24 -10.12 12.77
N ARG A 242 -8.31 -10.97 13.20
CA ARG A 242 -7.20 -11.42 12.35
C ARG A 242 -6.86 -12.87 12.65
N ILE A 243 -6.39 -13.56 11.62
CA ILE A 243 -5.87 -14.93 11.72
C ILE A 243 -4.65 -15.08 10.79
N PRO A 244 -3.55 -15.73 11.22
CA PRO A 244 -2.47 -16.07 10.30
C PRO A 244 -2.96 -17.06 9.24
N THR A 245 -2.45 -16.95 8.01
CA THR A 245 -2.64 -17.98 6.98
C THR A 245 -1.32 -18.69 6.72
N GLN A 246 -1.39 -19.95 6.29
CA GLN A 246 -0.20 -20.73 5.95
C GLN A 246 -0.47 -21.67 4.78
N LEU A 247 0.51 -21.81 3.87
CA LEU A 247 0.47 -22.84 2.83
C LEU A 247 0.76 -24.21 3.44
N ASN A 248 -0.27 -25.01 3.67
CA ASN A 248 -0.12 -26.35 4.24
C ASN A 248 -1.40 -27.20 4.04
N GLN A 249 -1.39 -28.42 4.60
CA GLN A 249 -2.59 -29.25 4.71
C GLN A 249 -3.51 -28.73 5.82
N ALA A 250 -4.82 -28.73 5.54
CA ALA A 250 -5.87 -28.35 6.48
C ALA A 250 -5.72 -29.03 7.85
N SER A 251 -5.70 -28.22 8.91
CA SER A 251 -5.61 -28.66 10.29
C SER A 251 -6.57 -27.84 11.18
N PRO A 252 -7.88 -28.17 11.16
CA PRO A 252 -8.91 -27.34 11.80
C PRO A 252 -8.69 -27.10 13.30
N ASN A 253 -9.03 -25.90 13.75
CA ASN A 253 -8.99 -25.42 15.14
C ASN A 253 -7.59 -25.34 15.76
N ASN A 254 -6.56 -25.06 14.95
CA ASN A 254 -5.19 -24.83 15.42
C ASN A 254 -4.84 -23.33 15.55
N GLY A 255 -5.74 -22.43 15.12
CA GLY A 255 -5.55 -20.97 15.16
C GLY A 255 -4.77 -20.38 13.98
N THR A 256 -4.50 -21.17 12.94
CA THR A 256 -3.88 -20.79 11.68
C THR A 256 -4.74 -21.31 10.54
N LEU A 257 -5.07 -20.45 9.59
CA LEU A 257 -5.90 -20.85 8.46
C LEU A 257 -5.01 -21.43 7.35
N GLU A 258 -5.03 -22.75 7.19
CA GLU A 258 -4.28 -23.42 6.14
C GLU A 258 -4.96 -23.30 4.78
N VAL A 259 -4.21 -22.81 3.79
CA VAL A 259 -4.67 -22.50 2.43
C VAL A 259 -3.74 -23.10 1.38
N ARG A 260 -4.20 -23.15 0.13
CA ARG A 260 -3.46 -23.55 -1.06
C ARG A 260 -3.66 -22.59 -2.22
N GLY A 261 -2.90 -22.79 -3.28
CA GLY A 261 -3.08 -22.08 -4.54
C GLY A 261 -4.51 -22.22 -5.07
N GLY A 262 -5.18 -21.09 -5.29
CA GLY A 262 -6.55 -21.05 -5.81
C GLY A 262 -7.65 -21.42 -4.82
N ASP A 263 -7.34 -21.61 -3.53
CA ASP A 263 -8.37 -21.86 -2.51
C ASP A 263 -9.34 -20.68 -2.37
N ARG A 264 -10.56 -20.97 -1.94
CA ARG A 264 -11.54 -19.98 -1.52
C ARG A 264 -11.74 -20.06 -0.02
N ILE A 265 -11.65 -18.91 0.65
CA ILE A 265 -12.00 -18.77 2.06
C ILE A 265 -13.43 -18.26 2.13
N THR A 266 -14.31 -19.04 2.74
CA THR A 266 -15.67 -18.66 3.08
C THR A 266 -15.72 -18.13 4.50
N VAL A 267 -15.96 -16.82 4.63
CA VAL A 267 -16.16 -16.14 5.91
C VAL A 267 -17.66 -16.13 6.23
N THR A 268 -18.03 -16.67 7.38
CA THR A 268 -19.41 -16.74 7.87
C THR A 268 -19.55 -15.95 9.16
N TYR A 269 -20.35 -14.89 9.11
CA TYR A 269 -20.81 -14.12 10.27
C TYR A 269 -22.30 -14.38 10.51
N ILE A 270 -22.71 -14.52 11.77
CA ILE A 270 -24.12 -14.68 12.15
C ILE A 270 -24.61 -13.34 12.69
N ASP A 271 -25.45 -12.68 11.90
CA ASP A 271 -26.13 -11.42 12.20
C ASP A 271 -27.33 -11.73 13.11
N ALA A 272 -27.23 -11.32 14.38
CA ALA A 272 -28.21 -11.64 15.40
C ALA A 272 -29.57 -10.98 15.12
N GLN A 273 -29.58 -9.79 14.51
CA GLN A 273 -30.79 -9.01 14.24
C GLN A 273 -30.68 -8.24 12.91
N THR A 274 -31.33 -8.74 11.87
CA THR A 274 -31.29 -8.05 10.58
C THR A 274 -32.13 -6.77 10.58
N ALA A 275 -31.80 -5.83 9.69
CA ALA A 275 -32.63 -4.65 9.41
C ALA A 275 -34.08 -4.98 9.00
N GLN A 276 -34.36 -6.24 8.62
CA GLN A 276 -35.67 -6.78 8.25
C GLN A 276 -36.39 -7.47 9.42
N LYS A 277 -35.81 -7.46 10.63
CA LYS A 277 -36.28 -8.14 11.86
C LYS A 277 -36.17 -9.66 11.85
N ASP A 278 -35.37 -10.23 10.96
CA ASP A 278 -35.02 -11.65 11.02
C ASP A 278 -33.91 -11.85 12.06
N THR A 279 -33.92 -13.00 12.74
CA THR A 279 -32.90 -13.35 13.75
C THR A 279 -31.92 -14.37 13.19
N ASN A 280 -30.63 -14.22 13.53
CA ASN A 280 -29.55 -15.18 13.19
C ASN A 280 -29.33 -15.41 11.69
N ALA A 281 -29.37 -14.35 10.88
CA ALA A 281 -29.09 -14.46 9.46
C ALA A 281 -27.59 -14.72 9.21
N LYS A 282 -27.26 -15.70 8.36
CA LYS A 282 -25.88 -15.94 7.96
C LYS A 282 -25.47 -14.94 6.87
N ARG A 283 -24.41 -14.18 7.13
CA ARG A 283 -23.71 -13.35 6.15
C ARG A 283 -22.47 -14.11 5.69
N LEU A 284 -22.39 -14.37 4.39
CA LEU A 284 -21.33 -15.13 3.76
C LEU A 284 -20.53 -14.21 2.84
N LYS A 285 -19.21 -14.32 2.90
CA LYS A 285 -18.30 -13.64 1.98
C LYS A 285 -17.22 -14.62 1.54
N GLU A 286 -16.98 -14.69 0.24
CA GLU A 286 -15.89 -15.50 -0.31
C GLU A 286 -14.71 -14.60 -0.71
N VAL A 287 -13.51 -15.06 -0.38
CA VAL A 287 -12.22 -14.44 -0.71
C VAL A 287 -11.37 -15.49 -1.42
N ILE A 288 -10.65 -15.09 -2.46
CA ILE A 288 -9.77 -16.00 -3.23
C ILE A 288 -8.34 -15.86 -2.70
N VAL A 289 -7.68 -16.99 -2.48
CA VAL A 289 -6.26 -17.07 -2.16
C VAL A 289 -5.45 -16.94 -3.44
N VAL A 290 -4.48 -16.04 -3.45
CA VAL A 290 -3.57 -15.80 -4.58
C VAL A 290 -2.11 -15.82 -4.11
N GLY A 291 -1.20 -16.10 -5.03
CA GLY A 291 0.24 -16.01 -4.86
C GLY A 291 0.86 -15.08 -5.89
N ASN A 292 1.97 -14.44 -5.53
CA ASN A 292 2.86 -13.85 -6.54
C ASN A 292 3.93 -14.88 -6.91
N GLY A 293 4.07 -15.15 -8.21
CA GLY A 293 5.16 -15.97 -8.74
C GLY A 293 6.47 -15.19 -8.85
N VAL A 294 7.53 -15.67 -8.20
CA VAL A 294 8.88 -15.10 -8.28
C VAL A 294 9.87 -16.14 -8.77
N ALA A 295 10.48 -15.89 -9.93
CA ALA A 295 11.54 -16.73 -10.51
C ALA A 295 12.93 -16.14 -10.23
N ARG A 296 13.87 -16.99 -9.80
CA ARG A 296 15.24 -16.60 -9.43
C ARG A 296 16.25 -17.63 -9.94
N ILE A 297 17.40 -17.14 -10.38
CA ILE A 297 18.62 -17.95 -10.52
C ILE A 297 19.48 -17.65 -9.30
N THR A 298 19.91 -18.70 -8.61
CA THR A 298 20.52 -18.63 -7.28
C THR A 298 21.84 -19.37 -7.23
N ASP A 299 22.58 -19.18 -6.15
CA ASP A 299 23.71 -20.03 -5.79
C ASP A 299 23.24 -21.44 -5.37
N GLY A 300 24.17 -22.34 -5.06
CA GLY A 300 23.84 -23.71 -4.62
C GLY A 300 23.07 -23.80 -3.30
N SER A 301 22.99 -22.71 -2.53
CA SER A 301 22.24 -22.65 -1.27
C SER A 301 20.80 -22.16 -1.46
N TYR A 302 20.45 -21.63 -2.63
CA TYR A 302 19.17 -21.00 -2.95
C TYR A 302 18.84 -19.73 -2.12
N LEU A 303 19.81 -19.18 -1.38
CA LEU A 303 19.60 -18.00 -0.54
C LEU A 303 19.85 -16.70 -1.32
N HIS A 304 20.90 -16.67 -2.15
CA HIS A 304 21.33 -15.47 -2.85
C HIS A 304 21.09 -15.57 -4.36
N ASN A 305 20.77 -14.44 -4.98
CA ASN A 305 20.74 -14.34 -6.45
C ASN A 305 22.14 -14.56 -7.01
N LEU A 306 22.22 -15.31 -8.11
CA LEU A 306 23.47 -15.55 -8.80
C LEU A 306 23.73 -14.38 -9.78
N PRO A 307 24.75 -13.53 -9.53
CA PRO A 307 25.01 -12.37 -10.39
C PRO A 307 25.63 -12.74 -11.74
N ALA A 308 26.29 -13.90 -11.82
CA ALA A 308 26.91 -14.40 -13.04
C ALA A 308 26.94 -15.94 -13.03
N ALA A 309 26.62 -16.52 -14.18
CA ALA A 309 26.71 -17.96 -14.41
C ALA A 309 28.17 -18.37 -14.70
N VAL A 310 28.60 -19.51 -14.17
CA VAL A 310 29.92 -20.09 -14.49
C VAL A 310 29.71 -21.28 -15.43
N LEU A 311 30.32 -21.21 -16.62
CA LEU A 311 30.28 -22.29 -17.59
C LEU A 311 30.85 -23.59 -16.98
N GLY A 312 30.16 -24.71 -17.20
CA GLY A 312 30.51 -26.01 -16.63
C GLY A 312 30.00 -26.23 -15.19
N LYS A 313 29.35 -25.26 -14.56
CA LYS A 313 28.71 -25.40 -13.24
C LYS A 313 27.19 -25.56 -13.38
N GLN A 314 26.55 -25.97 -12.29
CA GLN A 314 25.10 -26.01 -12.22
C GLN A 314 24.52 -24.61 -12.01
N LEU A 315 23.40 -24.34 -12.66
CA LEU A 315 22.52 -23.23 -12.32
C LEU A 315 21.41 -23.75 -11.42
N HIS A 316 21.16 -23.02 -10.35
CA HIS A 316 20.14 -23.36 -9.37
C HIS A 316 18.95 -22.44 -9.59
N LEU A 317 17.88 -23.00 -10.16
CA LEU A 317 16.65 -22.30 -10.47
C LEU A 317 15.68 -22.47 -9.31
N GLN A 318 15.07 -21.37 -8.87
CA GLN A 318 13.98 -21.38 -7.91
C GLN A 318 12.80 -20.59 -8.46
N VAL A 319 11.62 -21.18 -8.38
CA VAL A 319 10.35 -20.46 -8.53
C VAL A 319 9.61 -20.57 -7.22
N THR A 320 9.21 -19.45 -6.65
CA THR A 320 8.31 -19.41 -5.50
C THR A 320 6.96 -18.93 -6.02
N ASP A 321 5.97 -19.79 -6.03
CA ASP A 321 4.62 -19.49 -6.50
C ASP A 321 3.60 -20.33 -5.73
N ALA A 322 2.81 -19.68 -4.88
CA ALA A 322 1.79 -20.34 -4.09
C ALA A 322 0.63 -20.89 -4.94
N ASP A 323 0.37 -20.30 -6.11
CA ASP A 323 -0.75 -20.70 -6.96
C ASP A 323 -0.55 -22.08 -7.59
N HIS A 324 0.69 -22.56 -7.62
CA HIS A 324 1.06 -23.87 -8.15
C HIS A 324 1.15 -24.99 -7.11
N ASP A 325 0.98 -24.71 -5.81
CA ASP A 325 0.80 -25.72 -4.75
C ASP A 325 -0.69 -26.04 -4.61
N THR A 326 -1.13 -27.05 -5.35
CA THR A 326 -2.54 -27.43 -5.55
C THR A 326 -2.87 -28.81 -4.99
N THR A 327 -1.87 -29.66 -4.76
CA THR A 327 -2.07 -31.04 -4.28
C THR A 327 -1.43 -31.31 -2.92
N ASN A 328 -1.78 -32.45 -2.31
CA ASN A 328 -1.12 -32.89 -1.08
C ASN A 328 0.33 -33.35 -1.31
N GLY A 329 0.69 -33.69 -2.56
CA GLY A 329 2.02 -34.15 -2.91
C GLY A 329 2.95 -33.00 -3.27
N ALA A 330 4.18 -33.32 -3.66
CA ALA A 330 5.10 -32.34 -4.24
C ALA A 330 4.69 -32.06 -5.69
N ASP A 331 4.24 -30.84 -5.96
CA ASP A 331 3.79 -30.41 -7.29
C ASP A 331 4.95 -30.09 -8.24
N GLN A 332 4.62 -29.81 -9.50
CA GLN A 332 5.58 -29.45 -10.53
C GLN A 332 5.13 -28.20 -11.28
N ILE A 333 6.10 -27.39 -11.67
CA ILE A 333 5.88 -26.22 -12.53
C ILE A 333 6.77 -26.31 -13.77
N GLN A 334 6.21 -25.93 -14.91
CA GLN A 334 6.96 -25.77 -16.16
C GLN A 334 7.48 -24.35 -16.25
N ALA A 335 8.77 -24.20 -16.56
CA ALA A 335 9.38 -22.90 -16.83
C ALA A 335 10.26 -23.00 -18.08
N THR A 336 10.69 -21.86 -18.60
CA THR A 336 11.61 -21.80 -19.74
C THR A 336 12.83 -20.97 -19.36
N VAL A 337 14.02 -21.54 -19.52
CA VAL A 337 15.28 -20.79 -19.39
C VAL A 337 15.64 -20.22 -20.76
N GLN A 338 15.64 -18.90 -20.86
CA GLN A 338 16.04 -18.17 -22.07
C GLN A 338 17.48 -17.66 -21.92
N VAL A 339 18.28 -17.83 -22.96
CA VAL A 339 19.66 -17.36 -23.04
C VAL A 339 19.71 -16.28 -24.11
N PHE A 340 20.28 -15.13 -23.76
CA PHE A 340 20.36 -13.97 -24.63
C PHE A 340 21.82 -13.65 -24.94
N ARG A 341 22.07 -12.85 -25.97
CA ARG A 341 23.34 -12.17 -26.16
C ARG A 341 23.07 -10.75 -26.61
N ARG A 342 24.06 -9.87 -26.48
CA ARG A 342 23.97 -8.55 -27.13
C ARG A 342 23.99 -8.69 -28.65
N LYS A 343 23.12 -7.94 -29.34
CA LYS A 343 23.19 -7.76 -30.79
C LYS A 343 24.47 -6.99 -31.16
N THR A 344 25.02 -7.29 -32.32
CA THR A 344 26.11 -6.47 -32.89
C THR A 344 25.56 -5.15 -33.44
N PRO A 345 26.40 -4.12 -33.61
CA PRO A 345 25.98 -2.87 -34.26
C PRO A 345 25.34 -3.11 -35.63
N ASP A 346 25.91 -4.01 -36.43
CA ASP A 346 25.40 -4.35 -37.75
C ASP A 346 24.01 -5.02 -37.71
N GLU A 347 23.75 -5.87 -36.71
CA GLU A 347 22.43 -6.49 -36.51
C GLU A 347 21.37 -5.44 -36.15
N ILE A 348 21.74 -4.47 -35.30
CA ILE A 348 20.86 -3.35 -34.92
C ILE A 348 20.58 -2.46 -36.14
N ASP A 349 21.61 -2.11 -36.92
CA ASP A 349 21.45 -1.27 -38.10
C ASP A 349 20.61 -1.97 -39.19
N ALA A 350 20.74 -3.29 -39.34
CA ALA A 350 19.91 -4.06 -40.26
C ALA A 350 18.44 -4.14 -39.81
N GLU A 351 18.18 -4.31 -38.51
CA GLU A 351 16.83 -4.31 -37.95
C GLU A 351 16.18 -2.93 -38.04
N LEU A 352 16.95 -1.87 -37.79
CA LEU A 352 16.54 -0.49 -37.99
C LEU A 352 16.12 -0.24 -39.45
N ALA A 353 16.99 -0.58 -40.40
CA ALA A 353 16.71 -0.39 -41.82
C ALA A 353 15.44 -1.15 -42.26
N LYS A 354 15.24 -2.36 -41.71
CA LYS A 354 14.04 -3.16 -41.97
C LYS A 354 12.78 -2.53 -41.36
N GLY A 355 12.84 -2.09 -40.11
CA GLY A 355 11.71 -1.46 -39.41
C GLY A 355 11.29 -0.13 -40.02
N VAL A 356 12.24 0.67 -40.50
CA VAL A 356 11.95 1.90 -41.28
C VAL A 356 11.35 1.56 -42.64
N ALA A 357 11.85 0.53 -43.32
CA ALA A 357 11.32 0.12 -44.63
C ALA A 357 9.92 -0.53 -44.55
N SER A 358 9.58 -1.20 -43.45
CA SER A 358 8.25 -1.76 -43.19
C SER A 358 7.25 -0.74 -42.65
N GLY A 359 7.72 0.44 -42.22
CA GLY A 359 6.90 1.46 -41.54
C GLY A 359 6.54 1.10 -40.09
N GLU A 360 7.22 0.11 -39.51
CA GLU A 360 7.03 -0.30 -38.10
C GLU A 360 7.78 0.62 -37.12
N LEU A 361 8.84 1.29 -37.59
CA LEU A 361 9.60 2.28 -36.83
C LEU A 361 9.42 3.66 -37.46
N GLU A 362 8.86 4.59 -36.70
CA GLU A 362 8.71 6.00 -37.08
C GLU A 362 9.39 6.88 -36.04
N GLU A 363 9.92 8.03 -36.48
CA GLU A 363 10.52 9.00 -35.55
C GLU A 363 9.41 9.55 -34.63
N GLY A 364 9.62 9.42 -33.32
CA GLY A 364 8.69 9.93 -32.33
C GLY A 364 8.55 11.45 -32.42
N PRO A 365 7.44 12.03 -31.92
CA PRO A 365 7.15 13.47 -32.02
C PRO A 365 8.23 14.36 -31.37
N ASP A 366 9.06 13.82 -30.49
CA ASP A 366 10.12 14.52 -29.76
C ASP A 366 11.55 14.19 -30.25
N GLY A 367 11.69 13.56 -31.43
CA GLY A 367 13.01 13.25 -32.01
C GLY A 367 13.77 12.15 -31.26
N GLU A 368 13.06 11.18 -30.69
CA GLU A 368 13.67 9.98 -30.09
C GLU A 368 14.51 9.22 -31.11
N ASP A 369 15.73 8.81 -30.72
CA ASP A 369 16.61 8.00 -31.57
C ASP A 369 15.95 6.66 -31.90
N LEU A 370 15.70 6.38 -33.17
CA LEU A 370 15.08 5.13 -33.62
C LEU A 370 15.83 3.89 -33.11
N LYS A 371 17.14 4.00 -32.84
CA LYS A 371 17.93 2.90 -32.28
C LYS A 371 17.53 2.53 -30.85
N SER A 372 16.99 3.46 -30.05
CA SER A 372 16.52 3.14 -28.70
C SER A 372 15.22 2.34 -28.68
N GLN A 373 14.52 2.25 -29.82
CA GLN A 373 13.31 1.44 -29.96
C GLN A 373 13.62 -0.04 -30.27
N ILE A 374 14.89 -0.38 -30.54
CA ILE A 374 15.31 -1.74 -30.89
C ILE A 374 15.76 -2.49 -29.63
N GLU A 375 15.20 -3.68 -29.39
CA GLU A 375 15.60 -4.57 -28.30
C GLU A 375 17.11 -4.95 -28.45
N PRO A 376 17.99 -4.55 -27.51
CA PRO A 376 19.43 -4.76 -27.64
C PRO A 376 19.87 -6.21 -27.45
N LEU A 377 19.01 -7.06 -26.89
CA LEU A 377 19.27 -8.47 -26.65
C LEU A 377 18.66 -9.35 -27.74
N LEU A 378 19.43 -10.30 -28.24
CA LEU A 378 18.95 -11.36 -29.12
C LEU A 378 18.81 -12.65 -28.32
N MET A 379 17.61 -13.24 -28.32
CA MET A 379 17.40 -14.58 -27.76
C MET A 379 18.12 -15.61 -28.61
N VAL A 380 19.11 -16.29 -28.03
CA VAL A 380 19.89 -17.34 -28.69
C VAL A 380 19.24 -18.70 -28.49
N ARG A 381 18.58 -18.89 -27.35
CA ARG A 381 18.04 -20.21 -26.96
C ARG A 381 16.90 -20.08 -25.97
N ALA A 382 16.01 -21.06 -26.00
CA ALA A 382 15.01 -21.33 -24.98
C ALA A 382 15.04 -22.82 -24.63
N VAL A 383 15.15 -23.14 -23.34
CA VAL A 383 15.18 -24.52 -22.84
C VAL A 383 14.04 -24.72 -21.85
N PRO A 384 13.04 -25.56 -22.16
CA PRO A 384 11.99 -25.87 -21.21
C PRO A 384 12.55 -26.70 -20.06
N VAL A 385 12.12 -26.40 -18.85
CA VAL A 385 12.53 -27.07 -17.61
C VAL A 385 11.32 -27.35 -16.74
N THR A 386 11.39 -28.45 -15.99
CA THR A 386 10.38 -28.79 -14.99
C THR A 386 11.01 -28.69 -13.62
N LEU A 387 10.49 -27.79 -12.79
CA LEU A 387 10.91 -27.65 -11.40
C LEU A 387 9.94 -28.45 -10.52
N ARG A 388 10.47 -29.01 -9.43
CA ARG A 388 9.70 -29.79 -8.47
C ARG A 388 9.62 -29.07 -7.15
N GLU A 389 8.44 -29.07 -6.55
CA GLU A 389 8.21 -28.53 -5.22
C GLU A 389 9.12 -29.20 -4.18
N GLN A 390 9.56 -28.42 -3.20
CA GLN A 390 10.45 -28.84 -2.12
C GLN A 390 9.71 -28.89 -0.77
N GLU A 391 10.42 -29.13 0.33
CA GLU A 391 9.83 -29.16 1.67
C GLU A 391 9.10 -27.86 2.03
N GLN A 392 9.60 -26.73 1.56
CA GLN A 392 8.89 -25.46 1.64
C GLN A 392 7.82 -25.41 0.54
N ARG A 393 6.56 -25.55 0.94
CA ARG A 393 5.37 -25.45 0.08
C ARG A 393 5.38 -24.20 -0.80
N GLY A 394 4.92 -24.33 -2.03
CA GLY A 394 4.95 -23.28 -3.06
C GLY A 394 6.36 -22.91 -3.56
N THR A 395 7.41 -23.62 -3.14
CA THR A 395 8.79 -23.38 -3.61
C THR A 395 9.28 -24.54 -4.46
N PHE A 396 9.51 -24.26 -5.75
CA PHE A 396 9.94 -25.21 -6.76
C PHE A 396 11.41 -24.98 -7.09
N ARG A 397 12.22 -26.05 -7.10
CA ARG A 397 13.66 -25.96 -7.38
C ARG A 397 14.10 -26.94 -8.46
N LEU A 398 15.13 -26.54 -9.19
CA LEU A 398 15.86 -27.39 -10.14
C LEU A 398 17.33 -26.97 -10.18
N ALA A 399 18.23 -27.94 -10.11
CA ALA A 399 19.63 -27.75 -10.46
C ALA A 399 19.87 -28.29 -11.88
N ILE A 400 20.25 -27.40 -12.80
CA ILE A 400 20.49 -27.75 -14.21
C ILE A 400 21.95 -27.46 -14.60
N PRO A 401 22.68 -28.40 -15.24
CA PRO A 401 24.05 -28.14 -15.67
C PRO A 401 24.12 -27.16 -16.84
N LEU A 402 24.95 -26.12 -16.73
CA LEU A 402 25.29 -25.21 -17.83
C LEU A 402 26.55 -25.70 -18.55
N ARG A 403 26.42 -26.17 -19.79
CA ARG A 403 27.51 -26.81 -20.55
C ARG A 403 28.08 -25.92 -21.67
N LEU A 404 29.27 -26.28 -22.16
CA LEU A 404 30.03 -25.52 -23.16
C LEU A 404 29.69 -25.82 -24.63
N SER A 405 28.96 -26.91 -24.96
CA SER A 405 28.22 -27.15 -26.22
C SER A 405 27.80 -28.64 -26.37
N THR A 406 26.94 -28.92 -27.36
CA THR A 406 26.71 -30.21 -28.05
C THR A 406 25.64 -31.22 -27.59
N ALA A 407 24.61 -30.86 -26.83
CA ALA A 407 23.45 -31.75 -26.69
C ALA A 407 22.10 -31.01 -26.83
N ALA A 408 21.24 -31.52 -27.71
CA ALA A 408 19.84 -31.08 -27.80
C ALA A 408 19.15 -31.28 -26.43
N ASN A 409 18.31 -30.34 -26.03
CA ASN A 409 17.63 -30.31 -24.73
C ASN A 409 18.55 -30.15 -23.50
N THR A 410 19.79 -29.67 -23.68
CA THR A 410 20.66 -29.25 -22.56
C THR A 410 20.87 -27.75 -22.57
N LEU A 411 20.99 -27.17 -21.38
CA LEU A 411 21.32 -25.77 -21.23
C LEU A 411 22.81 -25.57 -21.52
N THR A 412 23.11 -24.85 -22.59
CA THR A 412 24.49 -24.49 -22.95
C THR A 412 24.61 -22.99 -23.13
N GLY A 413 25.78 -22.45 -22.81
CA GLY A 413 26.08 -21.03 -22.96
C GLY A 413 27.51 -20.79 -23.40
N GLU A 414 27.74 -19.60 -23.92
CA GLU A 414 29.05 -19.08 -24.31
C GLU A 414 29.38 -17.80 -23.53
N PRO A 415 30.66 -17.41 -23.41
CA PRO A 415 31.02 -16.14 -22.77
C PRO A 415 30.31 -14.95 -23.42
N GLY A 416 29.68 -14.09 -22.61
CA GLY A 416 28.93 -12.92 -23.08
C GLY A 416 27.44 -13.18 -23.36
N GLN A 417 26.97 -14.40 -23.10
CA GLN A 417 25.55 -14.79 -23.08
C GLN A 417 24.97 -14.77 -21.66
#